data_AF-A0A2V8NCW5-F1
#
_entry.id   AF-A0A2V8NCW5-F1
#
_cell.length_a   1.000
_cell.length_b   1.000
_cell.length_c   1.000
_cell.angle_alpha   90.00
_cell.angle_beta   90.00
_cell.angle_gamma   90.00
#
_symmetry.space_group_name_H-M   'P 1'
#
loop_
_entity.id
_entity.type
_entity.pdbx_description
1 polymer ?
#
loop_
_entity_poly.entity_id
_entity_poly.type
_entity_poly.pdbx_seq_one_letter_code
_entity_poly.pdbx_strand_id
1 'polypeptide(L)'
;MSHHASGPNFGFPRGDARLDMTDLYVFTKPGDTAKSVIVLNVHPSFRLDSPEPTTSEPFKPGALYEFKIDTNGDAVADICYSVQFASSECDDGEVIVQNAPVSVEREALVTNAGDYRFFFGWRSDPFFFDVNGNFNHMQFTGDDFFKDKNVCSIAIELPNSDLGSNEVGIWARTVDNTGEGWTQADRGGRPMQAVFLVGEQRESYLSGDPANDDRFIGVFAHELEHTGGYTPQDATAVARKLLPDILSYNQREPVRYPHNGQGDWR
;
A
#
# COMPACT_ATOMS: atom_id res chain seq x y z
N MET A 1 -7.15 -8.39 0.99
CA MET A 1 -7.29 -8.05 -0.46
C MET A 1 -6.10 -7.18 -0.78
N SER A 2 -5.38 -7.39 -1.88
CA SER A 2 -4.14 -6.63 -2.14
C SER A 2 -4.25 -5.65 -3.30
N HIS A 3 -3.26 -4.77 -3.45
CA HIS A 3 -3.05 -3.86 -4.56
C HIS A 3 -2.14 -4.46 -5.66
N HIS A 4 -1.83 -5.77 -5.62
CA HIS A 4 -0.94 -6.40 -6.61
C HIS A 4 -1.46 -6.20 -8.04
N ALA A 5 -0.66 -5.48 -8.83
CA ALA A 5 -0.95 -4.93 -10.15
C ALA A 5 -1.80 -3.65 -10.13
N SER A 6 -1.12 -2.52 -10.32
CA SER A 6 -1.71 -1.19 -10.47
C SER A 6 -2.52 -1.01 -11.78
N GLY A 7 -3.13 -2.07 -12.34
CA GLY A 7 -3.95 -2.06 -13.57
C GLY A 7 -3.37 -2.87 -14.74
N PRO A 8 -3.96 -2.78 -15.95
CA PRO A 8 -3.64 -3.62 -17.12
C PRO A 8 -2.26 -3.33 -17.76
N ASN A 9 -1.50 -2.38 -17.19
CA ASN A 9 -0.16 -2.04 -17.63
C ASN A 9 0.84 -2.72 -16.69
N PHE A 10 1.43 -3.84 -17.13
CA PHE A 10 2.30 -4.72 -16.30
C PHE A 10 3.71 -4.15 -16.02
N GLY A 11 3.90 -2.84 -16.17
CA GLY A 11 5.17 -2.16 -15.90
C GLY A 11 5.26 -1.64 -14.47
N PHE A 12 6.45 -1.70 -13.88
CA PHE A 12 6.71 -1.11 -12.58
C PHE A 12 6.71 0.42 -12.65
N PRO A 13 6.30 1.12 -11.57
CA PRO A 13 6.49 2.55 -11.44
C PRO A 13 7.93 2.93 -11.76
N ARG A 14 8.09 3.77 -12.78
CA ARG A 14 9.41 4.27 -13.24
C ARG A 14 10.41 3.15 -13.60
N GLY A 15 9.92 1.95 -13.93
CA GLY A 15 10.73 0.80 -14.31
C GLY A 15 11.43 0.08 -13.14
N ASP A 16 11.08 0.37 -11.88
CA ASP A 16 11.74 -0.22 -10.71
C ASP A 16 10.72 -0.88 -9.78
N ALA A 17 10.77 -2.22 -9.66
CA ALA A 17 9.85 -2.99 -8.83
C ALA A 17 9.85 -2.53 -7.37
N ARG A 18 10.97 -2.00 -6.87
CA ARG A 18 11.12 -1.57 -5.48
C ARG A 18 10.30 -0.33 -5.13
N LEU A 19 9.72 0.34 -6.13
CA LEU A 19 8.80 1.46 -5.98
C LEU A 19 7.33 1.04 -6.13
N ASP A 20 7.06 -0.19 -6.58
CA ASP A 20 5.71 -0.71 -6.80
C ASP A 20 5.07 -1.07 -5.46
N MET A 21 3.96 -0.42 -5.14
CA MET A 21 3.22 -0.65 -3.90
C MET A 21 2.23 -1.80 -4.10
N THR A 22 2.25 -2.75 -3.17
CA THR A 22 1.41 -3.94 -3.29
C THR A 22 0.34 -4.06 -2.23
N ASP A 23 0.54 -3.52 -1.02
CA ASP A 23 -0.49 -3.51 0.01
C ASP A 23 -0.23 -2.43 1.07
N LEU A 24 -1.33 -1.99 1.69
CA LEU A 24 -1.31 -1.29 2.96
C LEU A 24 -2.21 -2.02 3.96
N TYR A 25 -1.68 -2.26 5.15
CA TYR A 25 -2.39 -2.85 6.28
C TYR A 25 -2.33 -1.92 7.48
N VAL A 26 -3.40 -1.91 8.25
CA VAL A 26 -3.42 -1.30 9.58
C VAL A 26 -4.36 -2.08 10.49
N PHE A 27 -3.89 -2.41 11.68
CA PHE A 27 -4.63 -3.17 12.66
C PHE A 27 -4.15 -2.90 14.08
N THR A 28 -5.03 -3.11 15.06
CA THR A 28 -4.66 -3.07 16.46
C THR A 28 -3.72 -4.22 16.79
N LYS A 29 -2.66 -3.95 17.55
CA LYS A 29 -1.68 -4.97 17.92
C LYS A 29 -2.36 -6.11 18.70
N PRO A 30 -2.24 -7.37 18.26
CA PRO A 30 -2.73 -8.50 19.03
C PRO A 30 -2.06 -8.57 20.40
N GLY A 31 -2.87 -8.64 21.46
CA GLY A 31 -2.41 -8.71 22.84
C GLY A 31 -2.09 -7.36 23.50
N ASP A 32 -2.18 -6.24 22.78
CA ASP A 32 -1.97 -4.90 23.34
C ASP A 32 -2.76 -3.84 22.56
N THR A 33 -3.94 -3.48 23.09
CA THR A 33 -4.85 -2.53 22.44
C THR A 33 -4.41 -1.07 22.56
N ALA A 34 -3.29 -0.79 23.24
CA ALA A 34 -2.71 0.56 23.30
C ALA A 34 -1.82 0.87 22.09
N LYS A 35 -1.60 -0.13 21.21
CA LYS A 35 -0.75 0.00 20.03
C LYS A 35 -1.45 -0.46 18.77
N SER A 36 -0.98 0.10 17.66
CA SER A 36 -1.36 -0.30 16.31
C SER A 36 -0.14 -0.75 15.53
N VAL A 37 -0.37 -1.53 14.48
CA VAL A 37 0.63 -1.95 13.51
C VAL A 37 0.19 -1.46 12.15
N ILE A 38 1.05 -0.72 11.46
CA ILE A 38 0.87 -0.31 10.06
C ILE A 38 1.93 -1.05 9.24
N VAL A 39 1.52 -1.67 8.13
CA VAL A 39 2.41 -2.42 7.24
C VAL A 39 2.22 -1.97 5.80
N LEU A 40 3.32 -1.58 5.16
CA LEU A 40 3.38 -1.30 3.72
C LEU A 40 4.15 -2.44 3.06
N ASN A 41 3.53 -3.12 2.10
CA ASN A 41 4.24 -4.01 1.20
C ASN A 41 4.54 -3.28 -0.11
N VAL A 42 5.77 -3.48 -0.57
CA VAL A 42 6.27 -3.02 -1.86
C VAL A 42 7.04 -4.15 -2.52
N HIS A 43 7.52 -3.93 -3.75
CA HIS A 43 8.45 -4.83 -4.41
C HIS A 43 7.94 -6.27 -4.54
N PRO A 44 6.99 -6.53 -5.45
CA PRO A 44 6.62 -7.90 -5.78
C PRO A 44 7.86 -8.61 -6.35
N SER A 45 8.18 -9.80 -5.85
CA SER A 45 9.39 -10.52 -6.26
C SER A 45 9.31 -11.08 -7.69
N PHE A 46 8.15 -10.96 -8.35
CA PHE A 46 7.88 -11.42 -9.71
C PHE A 46 6.89 -10.49 -10.42
N ARG A 47 6.86 -10.58 -11.75
CA ARG A 47 5.87 -9.94 -12.59
C ARG A 47 4.80 -10.94 -13.03
N LEU A 48 3.60 -10.44 -13.33
CA LEU A 48 2.54 -11.28 -13.91
C LEU A 48 2.81 -11.65 -15.38
N ASP A 49 3.56 -10.81 -16.11
CA ASP A 49 3.86 -10.97 -17.54
C ASP A 49 5.22 -11.61 -17.83
N SER A 50 6.00 -11.94 -16.79
CA SER A 50 7.31 -12.59 -16.92
C SER A 50 7.55 -13.60 -15.80
N PRO A 51 8.07 -14.81 -16.12
CA PRO A 51 8.44 -15.79 -15.11
C PRO A 51 9.77 -15.44 -14.40
N GLU A 52 10.50 -14.41 -14.85
CA GLU A 52 11.75 -14.00 -14.23
C GLU A 52 11.51 -13.22 -12.93
N PRO A 53 12.25 -13.52 -11.85
CA PRO A 53 12.17 -12.74 -10.63
C PRO A 53 12.65 -11.30 -10.86
N THR A 54 12.17 -10.39 -10.02
CA THR A 54 12.70 -9.03 -9.95
C THR A 54 14.09 -9.01 -9.31
N THR A 55 14.62 -7.82 -9.04
CA THR A 55 15.90 -7.67 -8.36
C THR A 55 15.88 -8.28 -6.95
N SER A 56 17.01 -8.81 -6.49
CA SER A 56 17.17 -9.32 -5.12
C SER A 56 17.36 -8.22 -4.07
N GLU A 57 17.64 -6.99 -4.50
CA GLU A 57 17.77 -5.83 -3.62
C GLU A 57 16.38 -5.44 -3.08
N PRO A 58 16.14 -5.52 -1.75
CA PRO A 58 14.80 -5.42 -1.20
C PRO A 58 14.16 -4.04 -1.39
N PHE A 59 14.92 -2.97 -1.15
CA PHE A 59 14.44 -1.59 -1.24
C PHE A 59 15.32 -0.77 -2.16
N LYS A 60 14.75 0.28 -2.78
CA LYS A 60 15.50 1.16 -3.66
C LYS A 60 16.36 2.12 -2.81
N PRO A 61 17.68 2.15 -2.99
CA PRO A 61 18.54 3.11 -2.29
C PRO A 61 18.09 4.55 -2.55
N GLY A 62 17.99 5.35 -1.49
CA GLY A 62 17.63 6.76 -1.56
C GLY A 62 16.14 7.08 -1.77
N ALA A 63 15.29 6.09 -2.06
CA ALA A 63 13.84 6.29 -2.15
C ALA A 63 13.19 6.44 -0.77
N LEU A 64 12.09 7.20 -0.71
CA LEU A 64 11.25 7.32 0.48
C LEU A 64 10.03 6.43 0.37
N TYR A 65 9.70 5.78 1.48
CA TYR A 65 8.49 5.01 1.69
C TYR A 65 7.70 5.68 2.80
N GLU A 66 6.59 6.31 2.45
CA GLU A 66 5.86 7.20 3.36
C GLU A 66 4.50 6.63 3.73
N PHE A 67 4.22 6.58 5.03
CA PHE A 67 2.88 6.37 5.58
C PHE A 67 2.29 7.74 5.91
N LYS A 68 1.13 8.03 5.34
CA LYS A 68 0.41 9.28 5.48
C LYS A 68 -0.84 9.06 6.32
N ILE A 69 -1.06 9.94 7.30
CA ILE A 69 -2.19 9.84 8.23
C ILE A 69 -2.94 11.17 8.21
N ASP A 70 -4.20 11.13 7.83
CA ASP A 70 -5.20 12.19 7.96
C ASP A 70 -5.96 11.99 9.28
N THR A 71 -5.91 12.98 10.16
CA THR A 71 -6.53 12.94 11.49
C THR A 71 -7.83 13.75 11.58
N ASN A 72 -8.16 14.50 10.52
CA ASN A 72 -9.22 15.50 10.53
C ASN A 72 -10.32 15.24 9.47
N GLY A 73 -10.07 14.33 8.52
CA GLY A 73 -11.02 13.88 7.50
C GLY A 73 -11.05 14.72 6.22
N ASP A 74 -10.07 15.60 5.98
CA ASP A 74 -9.95 16.42 4.77
C ASP A 74 -9.16 15.74 3.64
N ALA A 75 -8.72 14.49 3.84
CA ALA A 75 -7.90 13.70 2.92
C ALA A 75 -6.50 14.29 2.66
N VAL A 76 -6.02 15.19 3.52
CA VAL A 76 -4.66 15.73 3.55
C VAL A 76 -3.94 15.17 4.79
N ALA A 77 -2.66 14.82 4.63
CA ALA A 77 -1.92 14.17 5.72
C ALA A 77 -1.53 15.20 6.77
N ASP A 78 -1.89 14.95 8.03
CA ASP A 78 -1.41 15.71 9.19
C ASP A 78 -0.11 15.11 9.74
N ILE A 79 0.06 13.79 9.63
CA ILE A 79 1.22 13.04 10.13
C ILE A 79 1.83 12.22 8.99
N CYS A 80 3.17 12.16 8.96
CA CYS A 80 3.92 11.41 7.97
C CYS A 80 5.06 10.62 8.65
N TYR A 81 5.03 9.29 8.54
CA TYR A 81 6.18 8.46 8.86
C TYR A 81 6.93 8.14 7.56
N SER A 82 8.19 8.54 7.48
CA SER A 82 9.03 8.31 6.29
C SER A 82 10.15 7.34 6.60
N VAL A 83 10.36 6.37 5.72
CA VAL A 83 11.46 5.41 5.79
C VAL A 83 12.33 5.56 4.55
N GLN A 84 13.64 5.65 4.75
CA GLN A 84 14.63 5.71 3.69
C GLN A 84 15.68 4.63 3.90
N PHE A 85 16.14 4.00 2.81
CA PHE A 85 17.17 2.97 2.84
C PHE A 85 18.44 3.44 2.14
N ALA A 86 19.59 3.02 2.68
CA ALA A 86 20.93 3.30 2.13
C ALA A 86 21.20 4.80 1.85
N SER A 87 20.68 5.67 2.72
CA SER A 87 20.92 7.12 2.74
C SER A 87 20.96 7.60 4.19
N SER A 88 21.73 8.66 4.45
CA SER A 88 21.83 9.33 5.75
C SER A 88 21.23 10.74 5.76
N GLU A 89 20.64 11.16 4.64
CA GLU A 89 20.06 12.49 4.46
C GLU A 89 18.54 12.40 4.63
N CYS A 90 18.08 12.55 5.87
CA CYS A 90 16.67 12.80 6.15
C CYS A 90 16.56 14.31 6.45
N ASP A 91 16.23 15.10 5.43
CA ASP A 91 16.33 16.56 5.51
C ASP A 91 15.18 17.24 6.28
N ASP A 92 14.11 16.53 6.60
CA ASP A 92 12.98 17.06 7.38
C ASP A 92 12.35 15.97 8.28
N GLY A 93 12.33 16.20 9.60
CA GLY A 93 11.63 15.36 10.58
C GLY A 93 12.46 14.93 11.79
N GLU A 94 11.78 14.34 12.79
CA GLU A 94 12.44 13.70 13.93
C GLU A 94 12.86 12.28 13.58
N VAL A 95 14.11 11.94 13.89
CA VAL A 95 14.65 10.60 13.67
C VAL A 95 14.21 9.65 14.78
N ILE A 96 13.35 8.69 14.46
CA ILE A 96 12.87 7.67 15.42
C ILE A 96 13.84 6.49 15.53
N VAL A 97 14.42 6.05 14.40
CA VAL A 97 15.35 4.91 14.34
C VAL A 97 16.37 5.11 13.21
N GLN A 98 17.61 4.68 13.43
CA GLN A 98 18.68 4.67 12.43
C GLN A 98 19.36 3.30 12.40
N ASN A 99 19.92 2.95 11.23
CA ASN A 99 20.70 1.73 11.03
C ASN A 99 19.94 0.44 11.41
N ALA A 100 18.62 0.44 11.28
CA ALA A 100 17.83 -0.77 11.45
C ALA A 100 18.16 -1.77 10.31
N PRO A 101 18.37 -3.05 10.61
CA PRO A 101 18.72 -4.04 9.60
C PRO A 101 17.53 -4.35 8.69
N VAL A 102 17.83 -4.69 7.45
CA VAL A 102 16.86 -5.29 6.52
C VAL A 102 16.98 -6.80 6.61
N SER A 103 15.88 -7.47 6.93
CA SER A 103 15.80 -8.92 7.00
C SER A 103 15.72 -9.50 5.59
N VAL A 104 16.86 -9.96 5.09
CA VAL A 104 16.95 -10.62 3.78
C VAL A 104 16.71 -12.12 3.86
N GLU A 105 17.01 -12.71 5.02
CA GLU A 105 16.80 -14.13 5.31
C GLU A 105 15.44 -14.39 5.98
N ARG A 106 15.15 -15.66 6.25
CA ARG A 106 13.92 -16.11 6.92
C ARG A 106 13.75 -15.53 8.33
N GLU A 107 14.84 -15.28 9.04
CA GLU A 107 14.79 -14.75 10.41
C GLU A 107 14.34 -13.27 10.41
N ALA A 108 13.43 -12.94 11.32
CA ALA A 108 12.96 -11.57 11.51
C ALA A 108 13.91 -10.80 12.41
N LEU A 109 14.64 -9.84 11.84
CA LEU A 109 15.39 -8.86 12.60
C LEU A 109 14.45 -7.69 12.93
N VAL A 110 14.06 -7.59 14.21
CA VAL A 110 13.17 -6.53 14.70
C VAL A 110 13.97 -5.50 15.49
N THR A 111 13.80 -4.23 15.14
CA THR A 111 14.40 -3.11 15.87
C THR A 111 13.38 -2.51 16.83
N ASN A 112 13.76 -2.29 18.09
CA ASN A 112 12.95 -1.57 19.05
C ASN A 112 13.53 -0.17 19.26
N ALA A 113 12.69 0.86 19.32
CA ALA A 113 13.10 2.22 19.63
C ALA A 113 12.03 2.89 20.49
N GLY A 114 12.27 3.03 21.80
CA GLY A 114 11.24 3.49 22.73
C GLY A 114 10.01 2.58 22.69
N ASP A 115 8.84 3.17 22.48
CA ASP A 115 7.57 2.44 22.38
C ASP A 115 7.29 1.87 20.98
N TYR A 116 8.19 2.12 20.02
CA TYR A 116 8.08 1.65 18.64
C TYR A 116 8.78 0.31 18.41
N ARG A 117 8.26 -0.47 17.45
CA ARG A 117 8.98 -1.61 16.87
C ARG A 117 8.91 -1.57 15.35
N PHE A 118 10.02 -1.92 14.73
CA PHE A 118 10.19 -1.84 13.29
C PHE A 118 10.61 -3.18 12.72
N PHE A 119 10.06 -3.52 11.56
CA PHE A 119 10.51 -4.61 10.73
C PHE A 119 10.63 -4.13 9.28
N PHE A 120 11.74 -4.50 8.62
CA PHE A 120 11.99 -4.20 7.21
C PHE A 120 12.54 -5.45 6.53
N GLY A 121 12.00 -5.85 5.38
CA GLY A 121 12.61 -6.87 4.52
C GLY A 121 11.62 -7.84 3.88
N TRP A 122 12.17 -8.93 3.31
CA TRP A 122 11.42 -9.89 2.50
C TRP A 122 10.42 -10.69 3.33
N ARG A 123 9.18 -10.81 2.87
CA ARG A 123 8.13 -11.64 3.46
C ARG A 123 7.33 -12.33 2.38
N SER A 124 6.71 -13.46 2.73
CA SER A 124 5.76 -14.12 1.83
C SER A 124 4.66 -13.15 1.44
N ASP A 125 4.32 -13.17 0.18
CA ASP A 125 3.25 -12.35 -0.37
C ASP A 125 1.92 -12.76 0.28
N PRO A 126 1.24 -11.85 1.00
CA PRO A 126 -0.03 -12.16 1.65
C PRO A 126 -1.20 -12.18 0.65
N PHE A 127 -0.98 -11.82 -0.61
CA PHE A 127 -2.01 -11.87 -1.63
C PHE A 127 -2.29 -13.30 -2.05
N PHE A 128 -3.57 -13.59 -2.24
CA PHE A 128 -4.04 -14.84 -2.83
C PHE A 128 -4.80 -14.50 -4.10
N PHE A 129 -4.40 -15.10 -5.22
CA PHE A 129 -5.16 -14.98 -6.45
C PHE A 129 -4.99 -16.20 -7.35
N ASP A 130 -6.13 -16.72 -7.78
CA ASP A 130 -6.20 -17.81 -8.75
C ASP A 130 -6.25 -17.26 -10.17
N VAL A 131 -5.06 -16.94 -10.68
CA VAL A 131 -4.84 -16.45 -12.04
C VAL A 131 -5.40 -17.42 -13.08
N ASN A 132 -5.24 -18.73 -12.85
CA ASN A 132 -5.70 -19.76 -13.77
C ASN A 132 -7.24 -19.76 -13.87
N GLY A 133 -7.93 -19.69 -12.73
CA GLY A 133 -9.38 -19.58 -12.68
C GLY A 133 -9.90 -18.29 -13.30
N ASN A 134 -9.22 -17.17 -13.07
CA ASN A 134 -9.56 -15.88 -13.67
C ASN A 134 -9.52 -15.94 -15.21
N PHE A 135 -8.44 -16.47 -15.79
CA PHE A 135 -8.33 -16.61 -17.24
C PHE A 135 -9.18 -17.76 -17.82
N ASN A 136 -9.69 -18.65 -16.96
CA ASN A 136 -10.59 -19.75 -17.33
C ASN A 136 -12.06 -19.40 -17.02
N HIS A 137 -12.53 -18.23 -17.44
CA HIS A 137 -13.93 -17.81 -17.30
C HIS A 137 -14.47 -17.90 -15.85
N MET A 138 -13.66 -17.44 -14.89
CA MET A 138 -13.99 -17.44 -13.45
C MET A 138 -14.22 -18.83 -12.86
N GLN A 139 -13.72 -19.89 -13.51
CA GLN A 139 -13.72 -21.26 -12.96
C GLN A 139 -12.54 -21.43 -12.00
N PHE A 140 -12.68 -20.88 -10.79
CA PHE A 140 -11.64 -20.94 -9.76
C PHE A 140 -11.31 -22.38 -9.35
N THR A 141 -10.02 -22.71 -9.42
CA THR A 141 -9.37 -23.97 -9.09
C THR A 141 -8.88 -24.02 -7.64
N GLY A 142 -8.67 -22.85 -7.02
CA GLY A 142 -8.05 -22.71 -5.70
C GLY A 142 -6.51 -22.70 -5.74
N ASP A 143 -5.91 -22.67 -6.93
CA ASP A 143 -4.46 -22.52 -7.07
C ASP A 143 -4.04 -21.09 -6.77
N ASP A 144 -3.26 -20.90 -5.71
CA ASP A 144 -2.70 -19.61 -5.37
C ASP A 144 -1.43 -19.36 -6.19
N PHE A 145 -1.49 -18.39 -7.10
CA PHE A 145 -0.33 -18.00 -7.91
C PHE A 145 0.80 -17.39 -7.07
N PHE A 146 0.46 -16.78 -5.92
CA PHE A 146 1.37 -16.00 -5.09
C PHE A 146 1.96 -16.78 -3.90
N LYS A 147 1.53 -18.03 -3.67
CA LYS A 147 1.93 -18.87 -2.51
C LYS A 147 3.43 -19.05 -2.28
N ASP A 148 4.24 -18.92 -3.32
CA ASP A 148 5.69 -19.08 -3.34
C ASP A 148 6.41 -17.77 -3.75
N LYS A 149 5.70 -16.65 -3.70
CA LYS A 149 6.17 -15.32 -4.06
C LYS A 149 6.39 -14.49 -2.79
N ASN A 150 7.20 -13.45 -2.90
CA ASN A 150 7.53 -12.57 -1.80
C ASN A 150 7.27 -11.11 -2.15
N VAL A 151 7.14 -10.31 -1.11
CA VAL A 151 7.13 -8.84 -1.13
C VAL A 151 8.15 -8.33 -0.13
N CYS A 152 8.53 -7.07 -0.23
CA CYS A 152 9.28 -6.39 0.81
C CYS A 152 8.31 -5.63 1.73
N SER A 153 8.28 -5.98 3.02
CA SER A 153 7.42 -5.34 4.00
C SER A 153 8.20 -4.31 4.81
N ILE A 154 7.54 -3.18 5.06
CA ILE A 154 7.90 -2.14 6.02
C ILE A 154 6.79 -2.14 7.07
N ALA A 155 7.08 -2.56 8.29
CA ALA A 155 6.11 -2.63 9.37
C ALA A 155 6.53 -1.74 10.55
N ILE A 156 5.58 -0.95 11.04
CA ILE A 156 5.72 -0.05 12.18
C ILE A 156 4.67 -0.44 13.22
N GLU A 157 5.11 -0.91 14.39
CA GLU A 157 4.32 -0.96 15.61
C GLU A 157 4.52 0.37 16.35
N LEU A 158 3.43 1.07 16.65
CA LEU A 158 3.46 2.40 17.28
C LEU A 158 2.37 2.57 18.35
N PRO A 159 2.56 3.49 19.32
CA PRO A 159 1.52 3.89 20.25
C PRO A 159 0.30 4.48 19.52
N ASN A 160 -0.89 4.14 20.00
CA ASN A 160 -2.14 4.71 19.51
C ASN A 160 -2.25 6.24 19.71
N SER A 161 -1.52 6.80 20.68
CA SER A 161 -1.42 8.26 20.86
C SER A 161 -0.78 8.97 19.67
N ASP A 162 0.06 8.26 18.92
CA ASP A 162 0.89 8.85 17.88
C ASP A 162 0.18 8.82 16.51
N LEU A 163 -0.99 8.20 16.45
CA LEU A 163 -1.95 8.34 15.33
C LEU A 163 -2.72 9.67 15.39
N GLY A 164 -2.60 10.45 16.47
CA GLY A 164 -3.20 11.77 16.61
C GLY A 164 -4.68 11.78 17.01
N SER A 165 -5.51 10.89 16.46
CA SER A 165 -6.93 10.77 16.81
C SER A 165 -7.35 9.29 16.94
N ASN A 166 -8.61 9.03 17.31
CA ASN A 166 -9.09 7.64 17.37
C ASN A 166 -9.49 7.07 16.01
N GLU A 167 -9.89 7.93 15.07
CA GLU A 167 -10.34 7.56 13.73
C GLU A 167 -9.56 8.37 12.72
N VAL A 168 -8.79 7.68 11.89
CA VAL A 168 -7.84 8.28 10.95
C VAL A 168 -8.02 7.70 9.55
N GLY A 169 -7.68 8.50 8.55
CA GLY A 169 -7.44 8.03 7.19
C GLY A 169 -5.97 7.71 6.99
N ILE A 170 -5.65 6.54 6.42
CA ILE A 170 -4.26 6.13 6.15
C ILE A 170 -4.08 5.78 4.67
N TRP A 171 -3.02 6.28 4.07
CA TRP A 171 -2.53 5.82 2.76
C TRP A 171 -1.00 5.79 2.79
N ALA A 172 -0.41 5.19 1.77
CA ALA A 172 1.03 5.19 1.61
C ALA A 172 1.43 5.68 0.22
N ARG A 173 2.70 6.06 0.08
CA ARG A 173 3.31 6.36 -1.21
C ARG A 173 4.79 6.00 -1.25
N THR A 174 5.28 5.75 -2.45
CA THR A 174 6.71 5.63 -2.74
C THR A 174 7.17 6.86 -3.49
N VAL A 175 8.34 7.39 -3.12
CA VAL A 175 8.90 8.62 -3.70
C VAL A 175 10.34 8.35 -4.11
N ASP A 176 10.64 8.60 -5.37
CA ASP A 176 11.97 8.40 -5.94
C ASP A 176 12.76 9.71 -5.96
N ASN A 177 14.06 9.64 -5.68
CA ASN A 177 14.97 10.77 -5.84
C ASN A 177 15.62 10.70 -7.22
N THR A 178 15.17 11.53 -8.15
CA THR A 178 15.70 11.56 -9.52
C THR A 178 17.03 12.30 -9.65
N GLY A 179 17.55 12.90 -8.59
CA GLY A 179 18.59 13.92 -8.64
C GLY A 179 18.09 15.29 -9.11
N GLU A 180 16.91 15.37 -9.74
CA GLU A 180 16.21 16.63 -10.04
C GLU A 180 15.21 17.02 -8.94
N GLY A 181 14.92 16.09 -8.03
CA GLY A 181 14.03 16.27 -6.89
C GLY A 181 13.29 14.99 -6.53
N TRP A 182 12.38 15.12 -5.56
CA TRP A 182 11.49 14.06 -5.13
C TRP A 182 10.31 13.91 -6.10
N THR A 183 10.12 12.71 -6.65
CA THR A 183 9.00 12.39 -7.54
C THR A 183 8.22 11.21 -6.99
N GLN A 184 6.92 11.41 -6.72
CA GLN A 184 6.04 10.31 -6.31
C GLN A 184 5.92 9.28 -7.44
N ALA A 185 6.19 8.02 -7.13
CA ALA A 185 6.17 6.92 -8.09
C ALA A 185 4.86 6.12 -8.00
N ASP A 186 4.38 5.89 -6.79
CA ASP A 186 3.18 5.11 -6.50
C ASP A 186 2.48 5.62 -5.25
N ARG A 187 1.19 5.33 -5.11
CA ARG A 187 0.41 5.55 -3.89
C ARG A 187 -0.78 4.61 -3.79
N GLY A 188 -1.29 4.47 -2.58
CA GLY A 188 -2.64 3.99 -2.36
C GLY A 188 -2.97 3.73 -0.89
N GLY A 189 -4.26 3.60 -0.63
CA GLY A 189 -4.78 3.24 0.69
C GLY A 189 -5.50 1.91 0.66
N ARG A 190 -6.37 1.73 -0.33
CA ARG A 190 -7.26 0.58 -0.47
C ARG A 190 -6.75 -0.37 -1.55
N PRO A 191 -7.06 -1.66 -1.40
CA PRO A 191 -6.76 -2.67 -2.42
C PRO A 191 -7.36 -2.35 -3.79
N MET A 192 -6.58 -2.58 -4.85
CA MET A 192 -7.01 -2.56 -6.27
C MET A 192 -7.76 -1.30 -6.72
N GLN A 193 -7.38 -0.09 -6.30
CA GLN A 193 -8.02 1.13 -6.83
C GLN A 193 -7.47 1.53 -8.21
N ALA A 194 -6.16 1.40 -8.43
CA ALA A 194 -5.53 1.81 -9.69
C ALA A 194 -6.01 0.99 -10.92
N VAL A 195 -6.63 -0.17 -10.71
CA VAL A 195 -7.14 -1.04 -11.79
C VAL A 195 -8.29 -0.44 -12.59
N PHE A 196 -9.01 0.54 -12.03
CA PHE A 196 -10.06 1.29 -12.71
C PHE A 196 -9.50 2.32 -13.71
N LEU A 197 -8.19 2.51 -13.75
CA LEU A 197 -7.54 3.58 -14.50
C LEU A 197 -6.52 3.02 -15.50
N VAL A 198 -6.41 3.69 -16.64
CA VAL A 198 -5.44 3.34 -17.70
C VAL A 198 -4.75 4.59 -18.24
N GLY A 199 -3.57 4.41 -18.85
CA GLY A 199 -2.81 5.47 -19.50
C GLY A 199 -2.57 6.69 -18.59
N GLU A 200 -2.76 7.89 -19.13
CA GLU A 200 -2.51 9.15 -18.41
C GLU A 200 -3.36 9.34 -17.16
N GLN A 201 -4.58 8.77 -17.12
CA GLN A 201 -5.43 8.87 -15.93
C GLN A 201 -4.84 8.10 -14.75
N ARG A 202 -4.27 6.92 -15.01
CA ARG A 202 -3.54 6.14 -14.01
C ARG A 202 -2.30 6.88 -13.53
N GLU A 203 -1.47 7.39 -14.45
CA GLU A 203 -0.27 8.15 -14.06
C GLU A 203 -0.63 9.40 -13.24
N SER A 204 -1.70 10.10 -13.62
CA SER A 204 -2.21 11.25 -12.88
C SER A 204 -2.75 10.89 -11.50
N TYR A 205 -3.35 9.70 -11.36
CA TYR A 205 -3.78 9.17 -10.07
C TYR A 205 -2.59 8.85 -9.18
N LEU A 206 -1.64 8.03 -9.67
CA LEU A 206 -0.49 7.56 -8.91
C LEU A 206 0.48 8.68 -8.49
N SER A 207 0.53 9.77 -9.25
CA SER A 207 1.37 10.95 -8.93
C SER A 207 0.66 12.02 -8.10
N GLY A 208 -0.66 11.91 -7.89
CA GLY A 208 -1.46 12.91 -7.18
C GLY A 208 -1.73 12.59 -5.71
N ASP A 209 -2.49 13.47 -5.06
CA ASP A 209 -2.94 13.32 -3.67
C ASP A 209 -4.40 12.84 -3.59
N PRO A 210 -4.76 11.98 -2.60
CA PRO A 210 -6.13 11.49 -2.44
C PRO A 210 -7.19 12.59 -2.26
N ALA A 211 -6.82 13.75 -1.70
CA ALA A 211 -7.71 14.91 -1.59
C ALA A 211 -8.31 15.37 -2.95
N ASN A 212 -7.67 15.03 -4.06
CA ASN A 212 -8.10 15.37 -5.42
C ASN A 212 -8.70 14.17 -6.17
N ASP A 213 -9.09 13.10 -5.49
CA ASP A 213 -9.56 11.87 -6.14
C ASP A 213 -10.99 11.98 -6.70
N ASP A 214 -11.75 13.00 -6.30
CA ASP A 214 -13.10 13.26 -6.81
C ASP A 214 -13.16 13.37 -8.34
N ARG A 215 -12.08 13.85 -8.97
CA ARG A 215 -11.93 13.92 -10.43
C ARG A 215 -11.94 12.56 -11.13
N PHE A 216 -11.69 11.46 -10.42
CA PHE A 216 -11.70 10.10 -10.97
C PHE A 216 -13.05 9.38 -10.82
N ILE A 217 -14.02 9.95 -10.09
CA ILE A 217 -15.34 9.33 -9.87
C ILE A 217 -16.00 8.94 -11.19
N GLY A 218 -15.90 9.78 -12.22
CA GLY A 218 -16.50 9.50 -13.52
C GLY A 218 -15.89 8.28 -14.22
N VAL A 219 -14.57 8.10 -14.12
CA VAL A 219 -13.88 6.96 -14.73
C VAL A 219 -14.20 5.67 -13.95
N PHE A 220 -14.15 5.72 -12.62
CA PHE A 220 -14.54 4.59 -11.78
C PHE A 220 -15.99 4.16 -12.04
N ALA A 221 -16.91 5.12 -12.14
CA ALA A 221 -18.30 4.84 -12.47
C ALA A 221 -18.43 4.21 -13.86
N HIS A 222 -17.72 4.73 -14.87
CA HIS A 222 -17.74 4.19 -16.22
C HIS A 222 -17.29 2.71 -16.26
N GLU A 223 -16.19 2.38 -15.59
CA GLU A 223 -15.69 1.00 -15.52
C GLU A 223 -16.66 0.08 -14.77
N LEU A 224 -17.27 0.55 -13.68
CA LEU A 224 -18.29 -0.19 -12.94
C LEU A 224 -19.54 -0.46 -13.80
N GLU A 225 -19.98 0.49 -14.62
CA GLU A 225 -21.06 0.27 -15.58
C GLU A 225 -20.67 -0.78 -16.62
N HIS A 226 -19.48 -0.64 -17.22
CA HIS A 226 -19.08 -1.43 -18.37
C HIS A 226 -18.71 -2.88 -18.03
N THR A 227 -18.02 -3.08 -16.91
CA THR A 227 -17.51 -4.40 -16.50
C THR A 227 -18.30 -5.01 -15.35
N GLY A 228 -18.87 -4.18 -14.47
CA GLY A 228 -19.61 -4.62 -13.29
C GLY A 228 -21.13 -4.71 -13.50
N GLY A 229 -21.67 -4.19 -14.61
CA GLY A 229 -23.10 -4.21 -14.91
C GLY A 229 -23.95 -3.30 -14.01
N TYR A 230 -23.33 -2.32 -13.36
CA TYR A 230 -24.03 -1.36 -12.51
C TYR A 230 -24.89 -0.41 -13.36
N THR A 231 -25.99 0.08 -12.78
CA THR A 231 -26.67 1.24 -13.35
C THR A 231 -25.80 2.49 -13.19
N PRO A 232 -25.94 3.54 -14.02
CA PRO A 232 -25.13 4.76 -13.87
C PRO A 232 -25.21 5.41 -12.49
N GLN A 233 -26.40 5.36 -11.87
CA GLN A 233 -26.62 5.88 -10.53
C GLN A 233 -25.88 5.05 -9.48
N ASP A 234 -25.99 3.72 -9.55
CA ASP A 234 -25.33 2.83 -8.60
C ASP A 234 -23.80 2.85 -8.78
N ALA A 235 -23.31 2.90 -10.02
CA ALA A 235 -21.90 3.01 -10.35
C ALA A 235 -21.28 4.27 -9.76
N THR A 236 -21.94 5.42 -9.93
CA THR A 236 -21.51 6.68 -9.31
C THR A 236 -21.53 6.59 -7.78
N ALA A 237 -22.56 5.99 -7.20
CA ALA A 237 -22.68 5.84 -5.75
C ALA A 237 -21.59 4.91 -5.18
N VAL A 238 -21.20 3.87 -5.90
CA VAL A 238 -20.08 2.97 -5.53
C VAL A 238 -18.74 3.67 -5.71
N ALA A 239 -18.50 4.36 -6.83
CA ALA A 239 -17.28 5.13 -7.06
C ALA A 239 -17.01 6.17 -5.95
N ARG A 240 -18.06 6.87 -5.49
CA ARG A 240 -17.99 7.80 -4.35
C ARG A 240 -17.69 7.13 -3.00
N LYS A 241 -17.92 5.82 -2.88
CA LYS A 241 -17.52 5.06 -1.69
C LYS A 241 -16.09 4.57 -1.80
N LEU A 242 -15.57 4.36 -3.02
CA LEU A 242 -14.22 3.88 -3.28
C LEU A 242 -13.17 4.98 -3.14
N LEU A 243 -13.53 6.22 -3.48
CA LEU A 243 -12.66 7.39 -3.42
C LEU A 243 -13.10 8.38 -2.31
N PRO A 244 -12.16 9.10 -1.67
CA PRO A 244 -10.72 9.10 -1.92
C PRO A 244 -10.06 7.78 -1.51
N ASP A 245 -8.92 7.46 -2.14
CA ASP A 245 -8.20 6.22 -1.88
C ASP A 245 -7.43 6.26 -0.55
N ILE A 246 -8.20 6.13 0.54
CA ILE A 246 -7.74 6.22 1.92
C ILE A 246 -8.35 5.05 2.70
N LEU A 247 -7.51 4.34 3.44
CA LEU A 247 -7.91 3.28 4.36
C LEU A 247 -8.36 3.89 5.69
N SER A 248 -9.65 3.82 5.99
CA SER A 248 -10.21 4.27 7.28
C SER A 248 -9.80 3.31 8.40
N TYR A 249 -9.36 3.85 9.53
CA TYR A 249 -8.97 3.07 10.71
C TYR A 249 -9.39 3.75 12.01
N ASN A 250 -10.15 3.03 12.83
CA ASN A 250 -10.50 3.36 14.20
C ASN A 250 -9.92 2.33 15.16
N GLN A 251 -8.96 2.77 15.98
CA GLN A 251 -8.22 1.92 16.92
C GLN A 251 -9.07 1.33 18.06
N ARG A 252 -10.31 1.80 18.24
CA ARG A 252 -11.24 1.30 19.25
C ARG A 252 -12.19 0.23 18.71
N GLU A 253 -12.18 0.02 17.40
CA GLU A 253 -13.07 -0.92 16.73
C GLU A 253 -12.31 -2.15 16.25
N PRO A 254 -12.95 -3.33 16.18
CA PRO A 254 -12.35 -4.51 15.56
C PRO A 254 -12.00 -4.24 14.11
N VAL A 255 -10.88 -4.81 13.66
CA VAL A 255 -10.47 -4.73 12.25
C VAL A 255 -11.46 -5.51 11.39
N ARG A 256 -12.02 -4.84 10.38
CA ARG A 256 -13.03 -5.40 9.48
C ARG A 256 -13.02 -4.64 8.17
N TYR A 257 -12.22 -5.09 7.20
CA TYR A 257 -12.23 -4.52 5.85
C TYR A 257 -13.63 -4.68 5.20
N PRO A 258 -14.15 -3.67 4.47
CA PRO A 258 -13.56 -2.35 4.17
C PRO A 258 -13.86 -1.26 5.23
N HIS A 259 -14.49 -1.59 6.34
CA HIS A 259 -15.04 -0.62 7.29
C HIS A 259 -14.01 -0.09 8.30
N ASN A 260 -13.03 -0.90 8.69
CA ASN A 260 -12.04 -0.50 9.69
C ASN A 260 -10.73 -1.28 9.52
N GLY A 261 -9.71 -0.62 8.97
CA GLY A 261 -8.39 -1.22 8.75
C GLY A 261 -8.41 -2.47 7.89
N GLN A 262 -7.25 -3.14 7.86
CA GLN A 262 -7.03 -4.38 7.12
C GLN A 262 -5.99 -5.20 7.88
N GLY A 263 -6.33 -6.44 8.27
CA GLY A 263 -5.50 -7.21 9.21
C GLY A 263 -5.56 -8.73 9.11
N ASP A 264 -6.01 -9.31 8.00
CA ASP A 264 -5.93 -10.76 7.81
C ASP A 264 -4.51 -11.18 7.40
N TRP A 265 -3.72 -11.58 8.39
CA TRP A 265 -2.52 -12.40 8.21
C TRP A 265 -2.93 -13.84 8.52
N ARG A 266 -2.96 -14.72 7.51
CA ARG A 266 -3.08 -16.17 7.75
C ARG A 266 -1.80 -16.74 8.35
#